data_AF-A0A920SHC1-F1
#
_entry.id   AF-A0A920SHC1-F1
#
_cell.length_a   1.000
_cell.length_b   1.000
_cell.length_c   1.000
_cell.angle_alpha   90.00
_cell.angle_beta   90.00
_cell.angle_gamma   90.00
#
_symmetry.space_group_name_H-M   'P 1'
#
loop_
_entity.id
_entity.type
_entity.pdbx_description
1 polymer ?
#
loop_
_entity_poly.entity_id
_entity_poly.type
_entity_poly.pdbx_seq_one_letter_code
_entity_poly.pdbx_strand_id
1 'polypeptide(L)'
;MFDLTDRTALVTGGGQNIGAGIAQMLATAGACVLVNDLRAERAENIVANIVENGGQATAVPFDVTDRDAVLAAVADFGPVDVLVANAGNGGAEDMLPKRFVETVPEDWQGPMEVNLLGVLHCCHAVLPGMVERGHGRIFAISSAAGTQGVGIGFAPYSVGKGGALSLVRSLALEHGRDGITANSVALGVMDSVRAETVAAFRKVIPVGRLGTPDDVAAACLWLASDEASWVTGQTIGLNGGAFTS
;
A
#
# COMPACT_ATOMS: atom_id res chain seq x y z
N MET A 1 1.53 21.45 -8.69
CA MET A 1 2.41 20.73 -7.75
C MET A 1 1.67 19.47 -7.37
N PHE A 2 2.33 18.32 -7.44
CA PHE A 2 1.72 16.99 -7.30
C PHE A 2 0.68 16.67 -8.39
N ASP A 3 0.93 17.10 -9.62
CA ASP A 3 0.06 16.82 -10.77
C ASP A 3 0.36 15.41 -11.31
N LEU A 4 -0.68 14.60 -11.46
CA LEU A 4 -0.63 13.23 -11.98
C LEU A 4 -1.44 13.07 -13.27
N THR A 5 -1.75 14.17 -13.96
CA THR A 5 -2.33 14.14 -15.30
C THR A 5 -1.51 13.23 -16.22
N ASP A 6 -2.19 12.43 -17.03
CA ASP A 6 -1.60 11.42 -17.93
C ASP A 6 -0.82 10.29 -17.22
N ARG A 7 -0.99 10.12 -15.90
CA ARG A 7 -0.44 8.99 -15.15
C ARG A 7 -1.50 7.95 -14.85
N THR A 8 -1.12 6.67 -14.98
CA THR A 8 -1.96 5.55 -14.54
C THR A 8 -1.47 5.01 -13.20
N ALA A 9 -2.37 4.93 -12.21
CA ALA A 9 -2.04 4.49 -10.86
C ALA A 9 -2.81 3.21 -10.47
N LEU A 10 -2.09 2.12 -10.15
CA LEU A 10 -2.68 0.91 -9.61
C LEU A 10 -2.67 0.94 -8.08
N VAL A 11 -3.86 0.88 -7.47
CA VAL A 11 -4.03 0.81 -6.01
C VAL A 11 -4.59 -0.55 -5.62
N THR A 12 -3.74 -1.42 -5.08
CA THR A 12 -4.16 -2.73 -4.57
C THR A 12 -4.86 -2.61 -3.23
N GLY A 13 -5.94 -3.37 -3.01
CA GLY A 13 -6.80 -3.18 -1.83
C GLY A 13 -7.40 -1.76 -1.74
N GLY A 14 -7.62 -1.12 -2.89
CA GLY A 14 -8.15 0.24 -3.04
C GLY A 14 -9.65 0.37 -2.80
N GLY A 15 -10.37 -0.74 -2.58
CA GLY A 15 -11.84 -0.73 -2.40
C GLY A 15 -12.33 -0.25 -1.04
N GLN A 16 -11.45 0.03 -0.08
CA GLN A 16 -11.85 0.44 1.29
C GLN A 16 -10.71 1.11 2.07
N ASN A 17 -11.08 1.78 3.18
CA ASN A 17 -10.16 2.33 4.19
C ASN A 17 -9.02 3.16 3.57
N ILE A 18 -7.77 2.85 3.92
CA ILE A 18 -6.57 3.54 3.45
C ILE A 18 -6.45 3.51 1.93
N GLY A 19 -6.70 2.35 1.31
CA GLY A 19 -6.61 2.20 -0.15
C GLY A 19 -7.63 3.09 -0.88
N ALA A 20 -8.85 3.21 -0.36
CA ALA A 20 -9.88 4.07 -0.93
C ALA A 20 -9.49 5.56 -0.87
N GLY A 21 -8.98 6.01 0.28
CA GLY A 21 -8.50 7.39 0.44
C GLY A 21 -7.34 7.70 -0.52
N ILE A 22 -6.39 6.78 -0.68
CA ILE A 22 -5.29 6.93 -1.65
C ILE A 22 -5.84 7.02 -3.08
N ALA A 23 -6.73 6.10 -3.47
CA ALA A 23 -7.30 6.08 -4.82
C ALA A 23 -8.02 7.40 -5.15
N GLN A 24 -8.85 7.90 -4.24
CA GLN A 24 -9.58 9.16 -4.42
C GLN A 24 -8.64 10.37 -4.53
N MET A 25 -7.60 10.43 -3.69
CA MET A 25 -6.62 11.52 -3.73
C MET A 25 -5.80 11.52 -5.03
N LEU A 26 -5.34 10.35 -5.49
CA LEU A 26 -4.58 10.25 -6.75
C LEU A 26 -5.46 10.64 -7.95
N ALA A 27 -6.73 10.24 -7.95
CA ALA A 27 -7.68 10.64 -8.99
C ALA A 27 -7.94 12.16 -8.97
N THR A 28 -8.04 12.76 -7.78
CA THR A 28 -8.21 14.22 -7.62
C THR A 28 -6.99 14.99 -8.14
N ALA A 29 -5.80 14.38 -8.08
CA ALA A 29 -4.57 14.91 -8.65
C ALA A 29 -4.42 14.68 -10.17
N GLY A 30 -5.41 14.08 -10.84
CA GLY A 30 -5.44 13.90 -12.29
C GLY A 30 -5.05 12.50 -12.80
N ALA A 31 -4.71 11.56 -11.92
CA ALA A 31 -4.36 10.20 -12.34
C ALA A 31 -5.60 9.42 -12.84
N CYS A 32 -5.39 8.53 -13.81
CA CYS A 32 -6.33 7.45 -14.09
C CYS A 32 -6.06 6.29 -13.12
N VAL A 33 -7.01 6.03 -12.21
CA VAL A 33 -6.79 5.10 -11.10
C VAL A 33 -7.40 3.71 -11.37
N LEU A 34 -6.56 2.70 -11.38
CA LEU A 34 -6.96 1.30 -11.39
C LEU A 34 -7.19 0.87 -9.93
N VAL A 35 -8.45 0.69 -9.55
CA VAL A 35 -8.85 0.31 -8.19
C VAL A 35 -8.97 -1.20 -8.12
N ASN A 36 -8.02 -1.85 -7.45
CA ASN A 36 -8.07 -3.29 -7.20
C ASN A 36 -8.66 -3.58 -5.80
N ASP A 37 -9.54 -4.55 -5.71
CA ASP A 37 -9.95 -5.20 -4.47
C ASP A 37 -10.29 -6.67 -4.78
N LEU A 38 -10.13 -7.55 -3.79
CA LEU A 38 -10.55 -8.95 -3.91
C LEU A 38 -12.08 -9.04 -4.10
N ARG A 39 -12.83 -8.08 -3.56
CA ARG A 39 -14.28 -7.95 -3.73
C ARG A 39 -14.59 -6.89 -4.78
N ALA A 40 -15.02 -7.32 -5.97
CA ALA A 40 -15.32 -6.43 -7.09
C ALA A 40 -16.23 -5.24 -6.72
N GLU A 41 -17.32 -5.50 -5.99
CA GLU A 41 -18.27 -4.47 -5.54
C GLU A 41 -17.60 -3.32 -4.76
N ARG A 42 -16.57 -3.62 -3.95
CA ARG A 42 -15.84 -2.59 -3.19
C ARG A 42 -15.07 -1.68 -4.14
N ALA A 43 -14.36 -2.26 -5.12
CA ALA A 43 -13.65 -1.48 -6.13
C ALA A 43 -14.61 -0.66 -6.99
N GLU A 44 -15.72 -1.25 -7.44
CA GLU A 44 -16.76 -0.59 -8.24
C GLU A 44 -17.38 0.61 -7.52
N ASN A 45 -17.66 0.49 -6.22
CA ASN A 45 -18.19 1.60 -5.42
C ASN A 45 -17.22 2.77 -5.32
N ILE A 46 -15.92 2.49 -5.13
CA ILE A 46 -14.90 3.55 -5.10
C ILE A 46 -14.73 4.20 -6.48
N VAL A 47 -14.77 3.42 -7.56
CA VAL A 47 -14.72 3.93 -8.93
C VAL A 47 -15.92 4.84 -9.22
N ALA A 48 -17.13 4.43 -8.86
CA ALA A 48 -18.33 5.24 -9.02
C ALA A 48 -18.20 6.58 -8.30
N ASN A 49 -17.70 6.58 -7.06
CA ASN A 49 -17.45 7.80 -6.30
C ASN A 49 -16.39 8.70 -6.95
N ILE A 50 -15.27 8.14 -7.45
CA ILE A 50 -14.24 8.90 -8.14
C ILE A 50 -14.80 9.58 -9.40
N VAL A 51 -15.57 8.82 -10.20
CA VAL A 51 -16.18 9.32 -11.44
C VAL A 51 -17.23 10.40 -11.15
N GLU A 52 -18.06 10.23 -10.12
CA GLU A 52 -19.03 11.25 -9.69
C GLU A 52 -18.35 12.58 -9.30
N ASN A 53 -17.14 12.51 -8.76
CA ASN A 53 -16.33 13.69 -8.40
C ASN A 53 -15.43 14.19 -9.56
N GLY A 54 -15.62 13.69 -10.78
CA GLY A 54 -14.94 14.16 -11.99
C GLY A 54 -13.56 13.56 -12.24
N GLY A 55 -13.15 12.55 -11.46
CA GLY A 55 -11.90 11.80 -11.68
C GLY A 55 -12.06 10.64 -12.67
N GLN A 56 -10.94 9.98 -12.97
CA GLN A 56 -10.92 8.79 -13.84
C GLN A 56 -10.50 7.56 -13.03
N ALA A 57 -11.31 6.50 -13.09
CA ALA A 57 -10.97 5.25 -12.45
C ALA A 57 -11.60 4.04 -13.15
N THR A 58 -11.01 2.86 -12.94
CA THR A 58 -11.51 1.57 -13.43
C THR A 58 -11.35 0.52 -12.35
N ALA A 59 -12.38 -0.31 -12.14
CA ALA A 59 -12.32 -1.42 -11.19
C ALA A 59 -11.57 -2.59 -11.82
N VAL A 60 -10.55 -3.11 -11.13
CA VAL A 60 -9.70 -4.21 -11.60
C VAL A 60 -9.63 -5.30 -10.53
N PRO A 61 -10.69 -6.12 -10.36
CA PRO A 61 -10.73 -7.14 -9.32
C PRO A 61 -9.78 -8.30 -9.65
N PHE A 62 -8.83 -8.55 -8.76
CA PHE A 62 -7.95 -9.72 -8.78
C PHE A 62 -7.38 -9.98 -7.38
N ASP A 63 -6.96 -11.22 -7.13
CA ASP A 63 -6.26 -11.60 -5.91
C ASP A 63 -4.75 -11.35 -6.09
N VAL A 64 -4.15 -10.53 -5.23
CA VAL A 64 -2.70 -10.25 -5.26
C VAL A 64 -1.86 -11.49 -4.94
N THR A 65 -2.43 -12.47 -4.23
CA THR A 65 -1.74 -13.72 -3.87
C THR A 65 -1.63 -14.68 -5.04
N ASP A 66 -2.45 -14.51 -6.09
CA ASP A 66 -2.37 -15.27 -7.34
C ASP A 66 -1.50 -14.54 -8.37
N ARG A 67 -0.28 -15.03 -8.54
CA ARG A 67 0.69 -14.47 -9.49
C ARG A 67 0.15 -14.40 -10.92
N ASP A 68 -0.53 -15.43 -11.38
CA ASP A 68 -0.94 -15.53 -12.78
C ASP A 68 -2.14 -14.60 -13.04
N ALA A 69 -3.04 -14.46 -12.05
CA ALA A 69 -4.10 -13.46 -12.09
C ALA A 69 -3.54 -12.02 -12.13
N VAL A 70 -2.53 -11.71 -11.32
CA VAL A 70 -1.86 -10.39 -11.32
C VAL A 70 -1.24 -10.09 -12.69
N LEU A 71 -0.52 -11.05 -13.27
CA LEU A 71 0.11 -10.88 -14.59
C LEU A 71 -0.94 -10.68 -15.69
N ALA A 72 -2.01 -11.47 -15.68
CA ALA A 72 -3.11 -11.34 -16.64
C ALA A 72 -3.81 -9.99 -16.53
N ALA A 73 -4.09 -9.51 -15.31
CA ALA A 73 -4.70 -8.21 -15.09
C ALA A 73 -3.81 -7.06 -15.60
N VAL A 74 -2.52 -7.07 -15.27
CA VAL A 74 -1.57 -6.03 -15.73
C VAL A 74 -1.43 -6.01 -17.25
N ALA A 75 -1.48 -7.17 -17.90
CA ALA A 75 -1.48 -7.24 -19.35
C ALA A 75 -2.76 -6.66 -19.98
N ASP A 76 -3.90 -6.79 -19.30
CA ASP A 76 -5.22 -6.34 -19.80
C ASP A 76 -5.38 -4.81 -19.74
N PHE A 77 -5.07 -4.19 -18.59
CA PHE A 77 -5.21 -2.72 -18.44
C PHE A 77 -4.01 -1.91 -18.93
N GLY A 78 -2.86 -2.56 -19.19
CA GLY A 78 -1.70 -1.93 -19.80
C GLY A 78 -0.77 -1.17 -18.83
N PRO A 79 -0.09 -0.11 -19.31
CA PRO A 79 0.96 0.59 -18.56
C PRO A 79 0.53 1.15 -17.20
N VAL A 80 1.39 1.00 -16.19
CA VAL A 80 1.23 1.59 -14.85
C VAL A 80 2.42 2.48 -14.54
N ASP A 81 2.17 3.74 -14.19
CA ASP A 81 3.19 4.71 -13.76
C ASP A 81 3.40 4.69 -12.25
N VAL A 82 2.33 4.45 -11.50
CA VAL A 82 2.32 4.44 -10.03
C VAL A 82 1.75 3.13 -9.52
N LEU A 83 2.54 2.36 -8.78
CA LEU A 83 2.06 1.20 -8.03
C LEU A 83 1.97 1.52 -6.54
N VAL A 84 0.76 1.43 -6.01
CA VAL A 84 0.49 1.42 -4.57
C VAL A 84 0.19 -0.01 -4.13
N ALA A 85 1.22 -0.67 -3.60
CA ALA A 85 1.09 -1.99 -2.99
C ALA A 85 0.51 -1.85 -1.57
N ASN A 86 -0.80 -1.58 -1.51
CA ASN A 86 -1.56 -1.36 -0.28
C ASN A 86 -2.28 -2.60 0.24
N ALA A 87 -2.62 -3.57 -0.62
CA ALA A 87 -3.27 -4.80 -0.20
C ALA A 87 -2.48 -5.45 0.96
N GLY A 88 -3.17 -5.68 2.07
CA GLY A 88 -2.54 -6.11 3.30
C GLY A 88 -3.57 -6.27 4.41
N ASN A 89 -3.53 -7.41 5.08
CA ASN A 89 -4.35 -7.76 6.23
C ASN A 89 -3.61 -8.85 7.03
N GLY A 90 -4.25 -9.45 8.02
CA GLY A 90 -3.72 -10.63 8.71
C GLY A 90 -3.92 -11.96 7.97
N GLY A 91 -4.38 -11.94 6.71
CA GLY A 91 -4.95 -13.09 6.00
C GLY A 91 -6.46 -12.94 5.75
N ALA A 92 -7.09 -14.03 5.27
CA ALA A 92 -8.53 -14.09 4.98
C ALA A 92 -9.43 -13.98 6.24
N GLU A 93 -8.85 -14.20 7.43
CA GLU A 93 -9.49 -14.04 8.73
C GLU A 93 -8.94 -12.79 9.47
N ASP A 94 -9.75 -12.21 10.37
CA ASP A 94 -9.31 -11.11 11.22
C ASP A 94 -8.07 -11.51 12.04
N MET A 95 -7.00 -10.70 11.96
CA MET A 95 -5.76 -11.01 12.65
C MET A 95 -5.94 -10.91 14.16
N LEU A 96 -6.02 -12.06 14.85
CA LEU A 96 -6.00 -12.09 16.30
C LEU A 96 -4.55 -12.19 16.82
N PRO A 97 -4.18 -11.40 17.84
CA PRO A 97 -2.91 -11.55 18.54
C PRO A 97 -2.63 -12.99 19.00
N LYS A 98 -1.51 -13.58 18.57
CA LYS A 98 -1.07 -14.91 19.00
C LYS A 98 0.44 -14.91 19.26
N ARG A 99 0.89 -15.36 20.45
CA ARG A 99 2.35 -15.39 20.71
C ARG A 99 2.98 -16.39 19.75
N PHE A 100 4.19 -16.09 19.27
CA PHE A 100 4.80 -16.89 18.20
C PHE A 100 4.94 -18.38 18.57
N VAL A 101 5.29 -18.68 19.81
CA VAL A 101 5.35 -20.06 20.35
C VAL A 101 4.02 -20.82 20.27
N GLU A 102 2.88 -20.12 20.20
CA GLU A 102 1.55 -20.72 20.10
C GLU A 102 1.13 -20.90 18.63
N THR A 103 1.81 -20.25 17.68
CA THR A 103 1.45 -20.32 16.25
C THR A 103 1.89 -21.63 15.60
N VAL A 104 1.16 -22.03 14.55
CA VAL A 104 1.48 -23.17 13.68
C VAL A 104 1.77 -22.67 12.26
N PRO A 105 2.46 -23.45 11.40
CA PRO A 105 2.83 -23.01 10.04
C PRO A 105 1.66 -22.46 9.21
N GLU A 106 0.47 -22.99 9.38
CA GLU A 106 -0.75 -22.56 8.70
C GLU A 106 -1.16 -21.12 9.10
N ASP A 107 -0.86 -20.69 10.33
CA ASP A 107 -1.10 -19.32 10.80
C ASP A 107 -0.17 -18.30 10.10
N TRP A 108 0.94 -18.75 9.50
CA TRP A 108 1.96 -17.88 8.93
C TRP A 108 1.68 -17.55 7.46
N GLN A 109 1.08 -18.50 6.75
CA GLN A 109 0.93 -18.47 5.31
C GLN A 109 0.12 -17.24 4.85
N GLY A 110 -1.09 -17.04 5.38
CA GLY A 110 -1.96 -15.92 4.97
C GLY A 110 -1.31 -14.53 5.08
N PRO A 111 -0.79 -14.12 6.26
CA PRO A 111 -0.07 -12.86 6.41
C PRO A 111 1.10 -12.70 5.43
N MET A 112 1.86 -13.77 5.17
CA MET A 112 3.01 -13.73 4.27
C MET A 112 2.57 -13.67 2.80
N GLU A 113 1.56 -14.43 2.40
CA GLU A 113 1.04 -14.43 1.04
C GLU A 113 0.55 -13.04 0.64
N VAL A 114 -0.26 -12.39 1.46
CA VAL A 114 -0.81 -11.08 1.12
C VAL A 114 0.26 -9.99 1.24
N ASN A 115 0.97 -9.91 2.38
CA ASN A 115 1.82 -8.75 2.70
C ASN A 115 3.23 -8.85 2.10
N LEU A 116 3.67 -10.02 1.64
CA LEU A 116 4.98 -10.21 1.00
C LEU A 116 4.84 -10.70 -0.43
N LEU A 117 4.22 -11.87 -0.66
CA LEU A 117 4.12 -12.41 -2.02
C LEU A 117 3.25 -11.53 -2.92
N GLY A 118 2.14 -10.99 -2.42
CA GLY A 118 1.31 -10.05 -3.17
C GLY A 118 2.07 -8.80 -3.61
N VAL A 119 2.90 -8.24 -2.73
CA VAL A 119 3.77 -7.10 -3.07
C VAL A 119 4.79 -7.49 -4.14
N LEU A 120 5.41 -8.67 -4.01
CA LEU A 120 6.36 -9.20 -5.00
C LEU A 120 5.69 -9.39 -6.37
N HIS A 121 4.50 -10.01 -6.41
CA HIS A 121 3.77 -10.25 -7.65
C HIS A 121 3.44 -8.95 -8.37
N CYS A 122 2.85 -7.98 -7.66
CA CYS A 122 2.49 -6.69 -8.25
C CYS A 122 3.71 -5.90 -8.71
N CYS A 123 4.79 -5.84 -7.91
CA CYS A 123 6.03 -5.18 -8.33
C CYS A 123 6.61 -5.85 -9.58
N HIS A 124 6.74 -7.18 -9.57
CA HIS A 124 7.27 -7.92 -10.72
C HIS A 124 6.43 -7.73 -11.98
N ALA A 125 5.11 -7.62 -11.86
CA ALA A 125 4.23 -7.46 -13.02
C ALA A 125 4.35 -6.06 -13.68
N VAL A 126 4.47 -4.99 -12.89
CA VAL A 126 4.50 -3.61 -13.43
C VAL A 126 5.90 -3.12 -13.82
N LEU A 127 6.94 -3.61 -13.14
CA LEU A 127 8.30 -3.11 -13.21
C LEU A 127 8.92 -3.17 -14.63
N PRO A 128 8.77 -4.25 -15.42
CA PRO A 128 9.32 -4.31 -16.76
C PRO A 128 8.85 -3.14 -17.65
N GLY A 129 7.56 -2.81 -17.58
CA GLY A 129 7.00 -1.68 -18.33
C GLY A 129 7.50 -0.33 -17.82
N MET A 130 7.67 -0.17 -16.50
CA MET A 130 8.26 1.05 -15.93
C MET A 130 9.70 1.27 -16.42
N VAL A 131 10.51 0.20 -16.45
CA VAL A 131 11.90 0.24 -16.93
C VAL A 131 11.94 0.62 -18.41
N GLU A 132 11.09 -0.01 -19.25
CA GLU A 132 11.01 0.29 -20.68
C GLU A 132 10.69 1.77 -20.95
N ARG A 133 9.80 2.37 -20.13
CA ARG A 133 9.39 3.77 -20.27
C ARG A 133 10.33 4.76 -19.57
N GLY A 134 11.29 4.29 -18.76
CA GLY A 134 12.19 5.15 -17.99
C GLY A 134 11.50 5.95 -16.89
N HIS A 135 10.35 5.48 -16.40
CA HIS A 135 9.56 6.16 -15.37
C HIS A 135 8.73 5.17 -14.55
N GLY A 136 8.81 5.29 -13.22
CA GLY A 136 7.92 4.58 -12.32
C GLY A 136 7.98 5.10 -10.89
N ARG A 137 6.88 4.94 -10.17
CA ARG A 137 6.77 5.18 -8.72
C ARG A 137 6.18 3.94 -8.08
N ILE A 138 6.92 3.32 -7.17
CA ILE A 138 6.47 2.16 -6.41
C ILE A 138 6.45 2.54 -4.94
N PHE A 139 5.36 2.29 -4.24
CA PHE A 139 5.40 2.31 -2.79
C PHE A 139 4.51 1.25 -2.15
N ALA A 140 5.07 0.59 -1.14
CA ALA A 140 4.39 -0.41 -0.34
C ALA A 140 3.83 0.24 0.94
N ILE A 141 2.55 -0.01 1.23
CA ILE A 141 1.96 0.36 2.52
C ILE A 141 2.35 -0.72 3.53
N SER A 142 3.16 -0.31 4.48
CA SER A 142 3.70 -1.13 5.55
C SER A 142 3.16 -0.70 6.92
N SER A 143 3.76 -1.21 7.97
CA SER A 143 3.37 -0.96 9.36
C SER A 143 4.61 -0.71 10.21
N ALA A 144 4.42 -0.01 11.32
CA ALA A 144 5.34 -0.02 12.46
C ALA A 144 5.87 -1.43 12.78
N ALA A 145 5.01 -2.44 12.67
CA ALA A 145 5.36 -3.84 12.93
C ALA A 145 6.44 -4.40 11.99
N GLY A 146 6.65 -3.78 10.81
CA GLY A 146 7.72 -4.13 9.87
C GLY A 146 9.00 -3.33 10.07
N THR A 147 8.95 -2.16 10.72
CA THR A 147 10.12 -1.30 10.98
C THR A 147 10.74 -1.53 12.35
N GLN A 148 9.96 -2.00 13.31
CA GLN A 148 10.37 -2.26 14.69
C GLN A 148 9.67 -3.48 15.26
N GLY A 149 10.28 -4.07 16.30
CA GLY A 149 9.66 -5.19 17.01
C GLY A 149 8.38 -4.78 17.75
N VAL A 150 7.30 -5.55 17.56
CA VAL A 150 6.04 -5.38 18.28
C VAL A 150 5.72 -6.63 19.12
N GLY A 151 5.62 -6.45 20.44
CA GLY A 151 5.43 -7.55 21.41
C GLY A 151 3.99 -8.04 21.56
N ILE A 152 3.15 -7.88 20.54
CA ILE A 152 1.69 -8.09 20.62
C ILE A 152 1.18 -9.28 19.79
N GLY A 153 2.05 -10.23 19.43
CA GLY A 153 1.62 -11.48 18.79
C GLY A 153 1.29 -11.37 17.30
N PHE A 154 2.02 -10.55 16.56
CA PHE A 154 1.87 -10.37 15.10
C PHE A 154 3.13 -10.73 14.31
N ALA A 155 3.95 -11.67 14.82
CA ALA A 155 5.24 -12.02 14.21
C ALA A 155 5.18 -12.35 12.70
N PRO A 156 4.26 -13.21 12.19
CA PRO A 156 4.18 -13.48 10.75
C PRO A 156 3.82 -12.25 9.91
N TYR A 157 2.92 -11.39 10.42
CA TYR A 157 2.61 -10.11 9.78
C TYR A 157 3.79 -9.16 9.77
N SER A 158 4.55 -9.07 10.87
CA SER A 158 5.81 -8.32 10.94
C SER A 158 6.80 -8.79 9.89
N VAL A 159 6.91 -10.11 9.66
CA VAL A 159 7.75 -10.68 8.59
C VAL A 159 7.25 -10.22 7.22
N GLY A 160 5.95 -10.32 6.95
CA GLY A 160 5.37 -9.86 5.69
C GLY A 160 5.65 -8.37 5.42
N LYS A 161 5.33 -7.52 6.40
CA LYS A 161 5.54 -6.07 6.31
C LYS A 161 7.02 -5.68 6.24
N GLY A 162 7.90 -6.36 6.98
CA GLY A 162 9.35 -6.14 6.93
C GLY A 162 9.98 -6.59 5.62
N GLY A 163 9.50 -7.70 5.06
CA GLY A 163 9.93 -8.21 3.75
C GLY A 163 9.63 -7.21 2.63
N ALA A 164 8.44 -6.59 2.65
CA ALA A 164 8.10 -5.51 1.71
C ALA A 164 9.07 -4.31 1.81
N LEU A 165 9.52 -3.94 3.02
CA LEU A 165 10.52 -2.87 3.19
C LEU A 165 11.86 -3.23 2.54
N SER A 166 12.30 -4.48 2.71
CA SER A 166 13.55 -4.96 2.09
C SER A 166 13.46 -5.03 0.57
N LEU A 167 12.29 -5.44 0.05
CA LEU A 167 12.03 -5.46 -1.39
C LEU A 167 12.16 -4.06 -1.99
N VAL A 168 11.46 -3.06 -1.47
CA VAL A 168 11.47 -1.71 -2.07
C VAL A 168 12.87 -1.08 -2.03
N ARG A 169 13.67 -1.37 -0.99
CA ARG A 169 15.08 -0.92 -0.91
C ARG A 169 15.93 -1.55 -2.00
N SER A 170 15.70 -2.82 -2.29
CA SER A 170 16.43 -3.54 -3.36
C SER A 170 16.04 -2.97 -4.73
N LEU A 171 14.74 -2.83 -5.00
CA LEU A 171 14.24 -2.23 -6.24
C LEU A 171 14.73 -0.80 -6.46
N ALA A 172 14.82 0.00 -5.40
CA ALA A 172 15.37 1.36 -5.47
C ALA A 172 16.83 1.39 -5.94
N LEU A 173 17.66 0.45 -5.48
CA LEU A 173 19.07 0.34 -5.87
C LEU A 173 19.23 -0.24 -7.27
N GLU A 174 18.41 -1.22 -7.63
CA GLU A 174 18.43 -1.88 -8.93
C GLU A 174 17.98 -0.93 -10.05
N HIS A 175 16.92 -0.15 -9.82
CA HIS A 175 16.21 0.57 -10.88
C HIS A 175 16.21 2.10 -10.75
N GLY A 176 16.96 2.66 -9.79
CA GLY A 176 17.11 4.11 -9.66
C GLY A 176 17.69 4.78 -10.92
N ARG A 177 18.55 4.08 -11.68
CA ARG A 177 19.07 4.58 -12.96
C ARG A 177 18.08 4.47 -14.12
N ASP A 178 17.04 3.66 -13.97
CA ASP A 178 15.96 3.50 -14.94
C ASP A 178 14.82 4.51 -14.71
N GLY A 179 15.02 5.53 -13.85
CA GLY A 179 14.03 6.57 -13.56
C GLY A 179 12.92 6.14 -12.59
N ILE A 180 13.11 5.03 -11.88
CA ILE A 180 12.13 4.46 -10.95
C ILE A 180 12.49 4.82 -9.51
N THR A 181 11.49 5.27 -8.74
CA THR A 181 11.60 5.35 -7.28
C THR A 181 10.78 4.26 -6.62
N ALA A 182 11.33 3.67 -5.55
CA ALA A 182 10.66 2.64 -4.77
C ALA A 182 10.78 2.96 -3.28
N ASN A 183 9.65 3.17 -2.59
CA ASN A 183 9.62 3.58 -1.18
C ASN A 183 8.62 2.75 -0.37
N SER A 184 8.54 2.98 0.93
CA SER A 184 7.51 2.41 1.79
C SER A 184 6.91 3.46 2.70
N VAL A 185 5.64 3.27 3.05
CA VAL A 185 4.95 4.10 4.03
C VAL A 185 4.62 3.21 5.23
N ALA A 186 5.27 3.44 6.36
CA ALA A 186 5.07 2.67 7.58
C ALA A 186 4.02 3.35 8.46
N LEU A 187 2.83 2.75 8.53
CA LEU A 187 1.72 3.31 9.27
C LEU A 187 1.81 3.02 10.78
N GLY A 188 1.40 4.01 11.57
CA GLY A 188 1.01 3.84 12.96
C GLY A 188 -0.42 3.34 13.09
N VAL A 189 -1.11 3.75 14.16
CA VAL A 189 -2.49 3.33 14.42
C VAL A 189 -3.46 4.23 13.65
N MET A 190 -4.29 3.61 12.81
CA MET A 190 -5.29 4.27 11.98
C MET A 190 -6.67 4.26 12.64
N ASP A 191 -7.57 5.15 12.21
CA ASP A 191 -8.92 5.36 12.74
C ASP A 191 -9.92 4.22 12.50
N SER A 192 -9.50 3.14 11.84
CA SER A 192 -10.28 1.91 11.65
C SER A 192 -10.32 1.00 12.89
N VAL A 193 -9.64 1.37 13.98
CA VAL A 193 -9.70 0.62 15.24
C VAL A 193 -11.07 0.73 15.92
N ARG A 194 -11.34 -0.21 16.83
CA ARG A 194 -12.57 -0.21 17.62
C ARG A 194 -12.69 1.05 18.48
N ALA A 195 -13.89 1.65 18.52
CA ALA A 195 -14.16 2.94 19.15
C ALA A 195 -13.72 3.02 20.63
N GLU A 196 -13.77 1.90 21.35
CA GLU A 196 -13.40 1.84 22.78
C GLU A 196 -11.89 1.98 23.00
N THR A 197 -11.08 1.66 21.98
CA THR A 197 -9.61 1.76 22.03
C THR A 197 -9.07 3.14 21.64
N VAL A 198 -9.87 3.95 20.93
CA VAL A 198 -9.48 5.27 20.39
C VAL A 198 -8.92 6.19 21.48
N ALA A 199 -9.58 6.29 22.63
CA ALA A 199 -9.15 7.15 23.72
C ALA A 199 -7.80 6.72 24.33
N ALA A 200 -7.48 5.42 24.30
CA ALA A 200 -6.21 4.92 24.78
C ALA A 200 -5.07 5.28 23.82
N PHE A 201 -5.27 5.06 22.51
CA PHE A 201 -4.29 5.44 21.49
C PHE A 201 -4.04 6.94 21.44
N ARG A 202 -5.09 7.76 21.57
CA ARG A 202 -4.97 9.22 21.60
C ARG A 202 -4.01 9.73 22.67
N LYS A 203 -3.92 9.06 23.82
CA LYS A 203 -3.05 9.45 24.94
C LYS A 203 -1.57 9.17 24.69
N VAL A 204 -1.26 8.18 23.85
CA VAL A 204 0.12 7.74 23.60
C VAL A 204 0.68 8.24 22.27
N ILE A 205 -0.16 8.74 21.36
CA ILE A 205 0.26 9.37 20.11
C ILE A 205 0.51 10.87 20.36
N PRO A 206 1.73 11.39 20.17
CA PRO A 206 2.06 12.81 20.41
C PRO A 206 1.19 13.82 19.65
N VAL A 207 0.81 13.55 18.41
CA VAL A 207 -0.12 14.39 17.63
C VAL A 207 -1.54 14.41 18.23
N GLY A 208 -1.86 13.50 19.16
CA GLY A 208 -3.09 13.54 19.93
C GLY A 208 -4.33 13.11 19.15
N ARG A 209 -4.16 12.33 18.07
CA ARG A 209 -5.21 11.63 17.31
C ARG A 209 -4.63 10.43 16.58
N LEU A 210 -5.50 9.53 16.12
CA LEU A 210 -5.14 8.44 15.21
C LEU A 210 -4.96 9.00 13.79
N GLY A 211 -4.23 8.25 12.96
CA GLY A 211 -4.10 8.57 11.54
C GLY A 211 -5.40 8.30 10.77
N THR A 212 -5.64 9.07 9.72
CA THR A 212 -6.79 8.90 8.82
C THR A 212 -6.32 8.44 7.44
N PRO A 213 -7.23 7.93 6.57
CA PRO A 213 -6.91 7.68 5.17
C PRO A 213 -6.29 8.90 4.47
N ASP A 214 -6.76 10.12 4.76
CA ASP A 214 -6.26 11.36 4.16
C ASP A 214 -4.79 11.64 4.52
N ASP A 215 -4.36 11.35 5.76
CA ASP A 215 -2.96 11.51 6.15
C ASP A 215 -2.03 10.63 5.29
N VAL A 216 -2.48 9.41 4.99
CA VAL A 216 -1.72 8.46 4.17
C VAL A 216 -1.79 8.84 2.70
N ALA A 217 -2.97 9.24 2.23
CA ALA A 217 -3.21 9.64 0.85
C ALA A 217 -2.36 10.84 0.46
N ALA A 218 -2.22 11.84 1.34
CA ALA A 218 -1.36 13.01 1.09
C ALA A 218 0.12 12.62 0.91
N ALA A 219 0.64 11.72 1.74
CA ALA A 219 2.01 11.23 1.60
C ALA A 219 2.20 10.37 0.33
N CYS A 220 1.21 9.54 -0.01
CA CYS A 220 1.23 8.73 -1.21
C CYS A 220 1.17 9.60 -2.48
N LEU A 221 0.36 10.67 -2.48
CA LEU A 221 0.32 11.65 -3.56
C LEU A 221 1.69 12.31 -3.77
N TRP A 222 2.35 12.74 -2.68
CA TRP A 222 3.70 13.27 -2.76
C TRP A 222 4.69 12.25 -3.34
N LEU A 223 4.70 11.01 -2.83
CA LEU A 223 5.59 9.95 -3.34
C LEU A 223 5.31 9.55 -4.79
N ALA A 224 4.07 9.68 -5.25
CA ALA A 224 3.65 9.41 -6.62
C ALA A 224 4.06 10.52 -7.61
N SER A 225 4.43 11.70 -7.12
CA SER A 225 4.68 12.86 -7.98
C SER A 225 6.14 12.99 -8.41
N ASP A 226 6.39 13.92 -9.32
CA ASP A 226 7.74 14.26 -9.77
C ASP A 226 8.54 15.07 -8.73
N GLU A 227 7.86 15.76 -7.81
CA GLU A 227 8.49 16.44 -6.68
C GLU A 227 9.17 15.46 -5.70
N ALA A 228 8.80 14.17 -5.70
CA ALA A 228 9.49 13.12 -4.95
C ALA A 228 10.50 12.30 -5.78
N SER A 229 10.87 12.75 -6.98
CA SER A 229 11.79 12.02 -7.88
C SER A 229 13.18 11.75 -7.29
N TRP A 230 13.58 12.46 -6.23
CA TRP A 230 14.85 12.25 -5.53
C TRP A 230 14.72 11.40 -4.24
N VAL A 231 13.53 10.89 -3.94
CA VAL A 231 13.24 10.06 -2.77
C VAL A 231 13.07 8.62 -3.23
N THR A 232 14.04 7.75 -2.92
CA THR A 232 13.98 6.32 -3.23
C THR A 232 14.66 5.50 -2.14
N GLY A 233 14.20 4.26 -1.93
CA GLY A 233 14.67 3.34 -0.90
C GLY A 233 14.28 3.74 0.53
N GLN A 234 13.41 4.73 0.70
CA GLN A 234 13.07 5.28 2.00
C GLN A 234 11.85 4.60 2.62
N THR A 235 11.80 4.60 3.95
CA THR A 235 10.61 4.21 4.72
C THR A 235 10.09 5.44 5.45
N ILE A 236 8.95 5.94 5.03
CA ILE A 236 8.32 7.14 5.59
C ILE A 236 7.36 6.72 6.70
N GLY A 237 7.66 7.10 7.94
CA GLY A 237 6.81 6.81 9.10
C GLY A 237 5.64 7.79 9.21
N LEU A 238 4.40 7.28 9.15
CA LEU A 238 3.18 8.06 9.38
C LEU A 238 2.48 7.55 10.63
N ASN A 239 2.86 8.07 11.79
CA ASN A 239 2.46 7.51 13.08
C ASN A 239 2.14 8.55 14.16
N GLY A 240 2.05 9.83 13.78
CA GLY A 240 1.76 10.92 14.71
C GLY A 240 2.80 11.09 15.84
N GLY A 241 4.03 10.62 15.63
CA GLY A 241 5.12 10.61 16.62
C GLY A 241 5.11 9.44 17.59
N ALA A 242 4.23 8.44 17.40
CA ALA A 242 4.12 7.30 18.31
C ALA A 242 5.41 6.46 18.40
N PHE A 243 6.25 6.53 17.37
CA PHE A 243 7.61 5.99 17.37
C PHE A 243 8.50 6.81 16.44
N THR A 244 9.79 6.89 16.76
CA THR A 244 10.83 7.54 15.95
C THR A 244 11.82 6.48 15.49
N SER A 245 12.12 6.45 14.20
CA SER A 245 13.03 5.49 13.54
C SER A 245 14.18 6.21 12.87
#